data_AF-A0A374W6Z6-F1
#
_entry.id   AF-A0A374W6Z6-F1
#
_cell.length_a   1.000
_cell.length_b   1.000
_cell.length_c   1.000
_cell.angle_alpha   90.00
_cell.angle_beta   90.00
_cell.angle_gamma   90.00
#
_symmetry.space_group_name_H-M   'P 1'
#
loop_
_entity.id
_entity.type
_entity.pdbx_description
1 polymer ?
#
loop_
_entity_poly.entity_id
_entity_poly.type
_entity_poly.pdbx_seq_one_letter_code
_entity_poly.pdbx_strand_id
1 'polypeptide(L)'
;MKDKWDNYIDSLSAFGEDITELLIALKPGPKTDKIKKQVNLRWEKLRKLTDAIGELIVPIDPEDIILPYENPQFAEYWKRYKEYLQEEHHIFMQSRRENELLKVLKVWGGESDKKAISILSFLIRSGYRSFFKPTDRQLSGDEPATATEEQQQFSMNINKHSQI
;
A
#
# COMPACT_ATOMS: atom_id res chain seq x y z
N MET A 1 19.80 19.95 -2.46
CA MET A 1 19.27 19.00 -3.48
C MET A 1 17.98 19.54 -4.05
N LYS A 2 17.00 19.89 -3.19
CA LYS A 2 15.75 20.57 -3.56
C LYS A 2 15.95 21.79 -4.47
N ASP A 3 16.76 22.78 -4.10
CA ASP A 3 16.94 23.98 -4.96
C ASP A 3 17.51 23.66 -6.35
N LYS A 4 18.36 22.64 -6.47
CA LYS A 4 18.89 22.19 -7.78
C LYS A 4 17.82 21.44 -8.58
N TRP A 5 16.93 20.75 -7.89
CA TRP A 5 15.80 20.05 -8.47
C TRP A 5 14.71 21.02 -8.95
N ASP A 6 14.36 22.00 -8.13
CA ASP A 6 13.40 23.05 -8.48
C ASP A 6 13.89 23.81 -9.71
N ASN A 7 15.16 24.22 -9.76
CA ASN A 7 15.77 24.83 -10.95
C ASN A 7 15.71 23.91 -12.20
N TYR A 8 15.85 22.59 -12.03
CA TYR A 8 15.73 21.62 -13.12
C TYR A 8 14.28 21.53 -13.61
N ILE A 9 13.30 21.48 -12.70
CA ILE A 9 11.86 21.48 -13.03
C ILE A 9 11.47 22.76 -13.76
N ASP A 10 11.94 23.90 -13.30
CA ASP A 10 11.67 25.20 -13.94
C ASP A 10 12.26 25.24 -15.35
N SER A 11 13.51 24.82 -15.52
CA SER A 11 14.18 24.75 -16.82
C SER A 11 13.50 23.77 -17.78
N LEU A 12 13.07 22.62 -17.26
CA LEU A 12 12.35 21.62 -18.04
C LEU A 12 10.99 22.18 -18.50
N SER A 13 10.25 22.82 -17.60
CA SER A 13 8.94 23.41 -17.90
C SER A 13 9.04 24.49 -18.98
N ALA A 14 10.01 25.41 -18.87
CA ALA A 14 10.27 26.43 -19.88
C ALA A 14 10.57 25.80 -21.26
N PHE A 15 11.38 24.73 -21.31
CA PHE A 15 11.65 24.02 -22.56
C PHE A 15 10.40 23.35 -23.15
N GLY A 16 9.49 22.86 -22.31
CA GLY A 16 8.20 22.32 -22.74
C GLY A 16 7.29 23.37 -23.36
N GLU A 17 7.31 24.59 -22.82
CA GLU A 17 6.60 25.75 -23.37
C GLU A 17 7.18 26.16 -24.73
N ASP A 18 8.50 26.28 -24.85
CA ASP A 18 9.20 26.58 -26.11
C ASP A 18 8.86 25.56 -27.21
N ILE A 19 8.86 24.26 -26.87
CA ILE A 19 8.45 23.20 -27.80
C ILE A 19 6.99 23.38 -28.22
N THR A 20 6.11 23.71 -27.28
CA THR A 20 4.68 23.88 -27.56
C THR A 20 4.45 25.05 -28.50
N GLU A 21 5.10 26.18 -28.27
CA GLU A 21 5.05 27.34 -29.16
C GLU A 21 5.57 27.01 -30.56
N LEU A 22 6.72 26.32 -30.65
CA LEU A 22 7.29 25.88 -31.92
C LEU A 22 6.33 24.96 -32.67
N LEU A 23 5.69 24.00 -31.99
CA LEU A 23 4.70 23.11 -32.60
C LEU A 23 3.47 23.88 -33.10
N ILE A 24 3.00 24.89 -32.38
CA ILE A 24 1.89 25.75 -32.82
C ILE A 24 2.26 26.52 -34.10
N ALA A 25 3.50 27.01 -34.19
CA ALA A 25 4.00 27.76 -35.35
C ALA A 25 4.15 26.90 -36.64
N LEU A 26 4.18 25.57 -36.53
CA LEU A 26 4.31 24.69 -37.69
C LEU A 26 3.03 24.69 -38.55
N LYS A 27 3.22 24.79 -39.88
CA LYS A 27 2.13 24.70 -40.85
C LYS A 27 1.35 23.39 -40.69
N PRO A 28 -0.01 23.44 -40.66
CA PRO A 28 -0.83 22.24 -40.51
C PRO A 28 -0.65 21.29 -41.70
N GLY A 29 -0.60 20.00 -41.41
CA GLY A 29 -0.48 18.96 -42.41
C GLY A 29 -0.16 17.58 -41.82
N PRO A 30 -0.35 16.48 -42.58
CA PRO A 30 -0.27 15.13 -42.04
C PRO A 30 1.08 14.77 -41.38
N LYS A 31 2.18 15.31 -41.93
CA LYS A 31 3.52 15.14 -41.35
C LYS A 31 3.68 15.92 -40.06
N THR A 32 3.20 17.16 -40.02
CA THR A 32 3.21 18.03 -38.84
C THR A 32 2.37 17.43 -37.71
N ASP A 33 1.18 16.90 -38.00
CA ASP A 33 0.31 16.29 -37.01
C ASP A 33 0.93 15.02 -36.40
N LYS A 34 1.64 14.24 -37.22
CA LYS A 34 2.41 13.09 -36.75
C LYS A 34 3.53 13.52 -35.82
N ILE A 35 4.26 14.58 -36.15
CA ILE A 35 5.32 15.15 -35.30
C ILE A 35 4.75 15.65 -33.98
N LYS A 36 3.67 16.45 -34.01
CA LYS A 36 2.97 16.94 -32.81
C LYS A 36 2.60 15.79 -31.86
N LYS A 37 1.96 14.73 -32.39
CA LYS A 37 1.61 13.55 -31.59
C LYS A 37 2.83 12.86 -30.98
N GLN A 38 3.91 12.70 -31.75
CA GLN A 38 5.14 12.05 -31.26
C GLN A 38 5.84 12.88 -30.18
N VAL A 39 5.90 14.20 -30.35
CA VAL A 39 6.51 15.10 -29.38
C VAL A 39 5.70 15.11 -28.08
N ASN A 40 4.36 15.25 -28.17
CA ASN A 40 3.49 15.19 -26.99
C ASN A 40 3.63 13.86 -26.24
N LEU A 41 3.67 12.73 -26.95
CA LEU A 41 3.86 11.42 -26.31
C LEU A 41 5.19 11.33 -25.56
N ARG A 42 6.27 11.87 -26.14
CA ARG A 42 7.60 11.88 -25.52
C ARG A 42 7.67 12.85 -24.34
N TRP A 43 7.02 14.01 -24.46
CA TRP A 43 6.91 15.00 -23.42
C TRP A 43 6.20 14.44 -22.18
N GLU A 44 5.03 13.82 -22.37
CA GLU A 44 4.29 13.16 -21.28
C GLU A 44 5.11 12.06 -20.60
N LYS A 45 5.89 11.30 -21.38
CA LYS A 45 6.79 10.28 -20.82
C LYS A 45 7.90 10.91 -19.99
N LEU A 46 8.52 12.00 -20.47
CA LEU A 46 9.60 12.70 -19.76
C LEU A 46 9.09 13.32 -18.46
N ARG A 47 7.90 13.92 -18.48
CA ARG A 47 7.24 14.47 -17.30
C ARG A 47 7.01 13.40 -16.24
N LYS A 48 6.42 12.26 -16.61
CA LYS A 48 6.20 11.13 -15.67
C LYS A 48 7.50 10.60 -15.05
N LEU A 49 8.56 10.48 -15.84
CA LEU A 49 9.87 10.04 -15.33
C LEU A 49 10.47 11.08 -14.38
N THR A 50 10.31 12.35 -14.70
CA THR A 50 10.75 13.46 -13.87
C THR A 50 9.98 13.50 -12.54
N ASP A 51 8.66 13.35 -12.56
CA ASP A 51 7.83 13.28 -11.36
C ASP A 51 8.27 12.12 -10.45
N ALA A 52 8.50 10.93 -11.02
CA ALA A 52 8.98 9.76 -10.28
C ALA A 52 10.36 9.97 -9.64
N ILE A 53 11.26 10.74 -10.29
CA ILE A 53 12.54 11.13 -9.70
C ILE A 53 12.33 12.19 -8.62
N GLY A 54 11.37 13.10 -8.81
CA GLY A 54 11.00 14.12 -7.82
C GLY A 54 10.54 13.51 -6.50
N GLU A 55 9.77 12.43 -6.55
CA GLU A 55 9.34 11.66 -5.37
C GLU A 55 10.54 11.09 -4.57
N LEU A 56 11.68 10.84 -5.22
CA LEU A 56 12.90 10.34 -4.59
C LEU A 56 13.79 11.48 -4.05
N ILE A 57 13.77 12.65 -4.68
CA ILE A 57 14.65 13.79 -4.35
C ILE A 57 14.02 14.70 -3.29
N VAL A 58 12.71 14.88 -3.34
CA VAL A 58 11.92 15.60 -2.34
C VAL A 58 10.89 14.61 -1.77
N PRO A 59 11.34 13.60 -0.99
CA PRO A 59 10.42 12.71 -0.33
C PRO A 59 9.50 13.55 0.56
N ILE A 60 8.19 13.33 0.43
CA ILE A 60 7.21 14.00 1.29
C ILE A 60 7.63 13.73 2.73
N ASP A 61 7.76 14.78 3.55
CA ASP A 61 8.18 14.64 4.94
C ASP A 61 7.33 13.54 5.62
N PRO A 62 7.97 12.54 6.22
CA PRO A 62 7.24 11.46 6.85
C PRO A 62 6.44 12.01 8.03
N GLU A 63 5.16 11.66 8.10
CA GLU A 63 4.35 11.95 9.26
C GLU A 63 4.90 11.23 10.50
N ASP A 64 4.73 11.84 11.66
CA ASP A 64 5.02 11.19 12.93
C ASP A 64 4.15 9.93 13.08
N ILE A 65 4.78 8.83 13.49
CA ILE A 65 4.10 7.55 13.67
C ILE A 65 3.46 7.51 15.05
N ILE A 66 2.14 7.34 15.09
CA ILE A 66 1.36 7.27 16.33
C ILE A 66 1.04 5.81 16.64
N LEU A 67 1.75 5.23 17.60
CA LEU A 67 1.47 3.87 18.06
C LEU A 67 0.18 3.84 18.91
N PRO A 68 -0.76 2.91 18.64
CA PRO A 68 -2.04 2.83 19.34
C PRO A 68 -1.96 2.23 20.75
N TYR A 69 -0.80 1.69 21.13
CA TYR A 69 -0.56 1.07 22.44
C TYR A 69 0.81 1.51 22.94
N GLU A 70 0.91 1.86 24.22
CA GLU A 70 2.17 2.25 24.87
C GLU A 70 3.06 1.04 25.22
N ASN A 71 2.54 -0.19 25.06
CA ASN A 71 3.29 -1.40 25.36
C ASN A 71 4.52 -1.54 24.43
N PRO A 72 5.76 -1.59 24.97
CA PRO A 72 6.97 -1.78 24.18
C PRO A 72 6.96 -3.05 23.32
N GLN A 73 6.31 -4.13 23.80
CA GLN A 73 6.21 -5.37 23.05
C GLN A 73 5.40 -5.20 21.76
N PHE A 74 4.35 -4.37 21.80
CA PHE A 74 3.59 -4.05 20.60
C PHE A 74 4.47 -3.31 19.58
N ALA A 75 5.26 -2.33 20.04
CA ALA A 75 6.17 -1.58 19.17
C ALA A 75 7.20 -2.51 18.49
N GLU A 76 7.72 -3.49 19.22
CA GLU A 76 8.63 -4.50 18.67
C GLU A 76 7.97 -5.36 17.58
N TYR A 77 6.75 -5.86 17.83
CA TYR A 77 6.01 -6.64 16.83
C TYR A 77 5.62 -5.81 15.61
N TRP A 78 5.31 -4.53 15.79
CA TRP A 78 5.04 -3.62 14.68
C TRP A 78 6.29 -3.41 13.83
N LYS A 79 7.44 -3.13 14.46
CA LYS A 79 8.74 -3.04 13.77
C LYS A 79 9.04 -4.31 12.98
N ARG A 80 8.85 -5.48 13.61
CA ARG A 80 9.04 -6.79 12.97
C ARG A 80 8.13 -7.00 11.77
N TYR A 81 6.87 -6.57 11.84
CA TYR A 81 5.95 -6.64 10.70
C TYR A 81 6.42 -5.77 9.52
N LYS A 82 6.92 -4.57 9.79
CA LYS A 82 7.49 -3.69 8.75
C LYS A 82 8.75 -4.30 8.12
N GLU A 83 9.65 -4.82 8.95
CA GLU A 83 10.86 -5.51 8.48
C GLU A 83 10.52 -6.73 7.62
N TYR A 84 9.54 -7.54 8.04
CA TYR A 84 9.00 -8.65 7.26
C TYR A 84 8.48 -8.21 5.87
N LEU A 85 7.68 -7.15 5.79
CA LEU A 85 7.16 -6.66 4.51
C LEU A 85 8.28 -6.17 3.58
N GLN A 86 9.32 -5.57 4.15
CA GLN A 86 10.46 -5.07 3.40
C GLN A 86 11.37 -6.23 2.91
N GLU A 87 11.62 -7.22 3.77
CA GLU A 87 12.50 -8.35 3.50
C GLU A 87 11.87 -9.31 2.48
N GLU A 88 10.65 -9.79 2.74
CA GLU A 88 10.02 -10.85 1.95
C GLU A 88 9.27 -10.33 0.72
N HIS A 89 8.71 -9.12 0.81
CA HIS A 89 7.84 -8.57 -0.26
C HIS A 89 8.39 -7.32 -0.93
N HIS A 90 9.55 -6.82 -0.49
CA HIS A 90 10.15 -5.57 -0.97
C HIS A 90 9.19 -4.37 -0.89
N ILE A 91 8.33 -4.35 0.13
CA ILE A 91 7.37 -3.27 0.37
C ILE A 91 7.90 -2.37 1.47
N PHE A 92 8.20 -1.13 1.10
CA PHE A 92 8.42 -0.06 2.05
C PHE A 92 7.07 0.53 2.50
N MET A 93 6.81 0.53 3.80
CA MET A 93 5.59 1.13 4.36
C MET A 93 5.81 2.64 4.57
N GLN A 94 5.10 3.45 3.79
CA GLN A 94 5.11 4.91 3.94
C GLN A 94 4.33 5.35 5.18
N SER A 95 4.75 6.46 5.81
CA SER A 95 4.22 6.98 7.09
C SER A 95 2.69 7.15 7.16
N ARG A 96 2.08 7.70 6.11
CA ARG A 96 0.61 7.83 6.00
C ARG A 96 -0.10 6.48 6.06
N ARG A 97 0.39 5.54 5.25
CA ARG A 97 -0.17 4.18 5.21
C ARG A 97 0.08 3.48 6.54
N GLU A 98 1.26 3.66 7.13
CA GLU A 98 1.58 3.14 8.46
C GLU A 98 0.57 3.63 9.51
N ASN A 99 0.31 4.94 9.58
CA ASN A 99 -0.67 5.50 10.50
C ASN A 99 -2.09 4.96 10.28
N GLU A 100 -2.53 4.80 9.03
CA GLU A 100 -3.85 4.21 8.74
C GLU A 100 -3.93 2.72 9.12
N LEU A 101 -2.88 1.95 8.87
CA LEU A 101 -2.83 0.54 9.28
C LEU A 101 -2.82 0.39 10.80
N LEU A 102 -2.12 1.27 11.52
CA LEU A 102 -2.11 1.31 12.99
C LEU A 102 -3.49 1.66 13.57
N LYS A 103 -4.22 2.61 12.98
CA LYS A 103 -5.62 2.90 13.35
C LYS A 103 -6.51 1.68 13.15
N VAL A 104 -6.41 1.03 11.99
CA VAL A 104 -7.16 -0.19 11.68
C VAL A 104 -6.82 -1.32 12.66
N LEU A 105 -5.55 -1.46 13.01
CA LEU A 105 -5.10 -2.44 13.98
C LEU A 105 -5.65 -2.17 15.39
N LYS A 106 -5.75 -0.90 15.81
CA LYS A 106 -6.42 -0.51 17.06
C LYS A 106 -7.90 -0.89 17.03
N VAL A 107 -8.58 -0.72 15.90
CA VAL A 107 -9.99 -1.15 15.75
C VAL A 107 -10.13 -2.67 15.88
N TRP A 108 -9.19 -3.45 15.33
CA TRP A 108 -9.24 -4.92 15.40
C TRP A 108 -8.81 -5.50 16.76
N GLY A 109 -7.80 -4.89 17.38
CA GLY A 109 -7.31 -5.28 18.71
C GLY A 109 -8.17 -4.74 19.86
N GLY A 110 -8.90 -3.65 19.63
CA GLY A 110 -9.66 -2.95 20.68
C GLY A 110 -8.74 -2.45 21.79
N GLU A 111 -9.13 -2.68 23.03
CA GLU A 111 -8.30 -2.38 24.22
C GLU A 111 -7.21 -3.41 24.50
N SER A 112 -7.14 -4.51 23.73
CA SER A 112 -6.13 -5.55 23.92
C SER A 112 -4.99 -5.42 22.93
N ASP A 113 -3.86 -4.89 23.41
CA ASP A 113 -2.57 -4.91 22.72
C ASP A 113 -2.13 -6.34 22.33
N LYS A 114 -2.38 -7.33 23.20
CA LYS A 114 -2.11 -8.75 22.92
C LYS A 114 -2.87 -9.26 21.70
N LYS A 115 -4.11 -8.82 21.48
CA LYS A 115 -4.88 -9.17 20.29
C LYS A 115 -4.29 -8.52 19.04
N ALA A 116 -3.83 -7.26 19.12
CA ALA A 116 -3.13 -6.63 18.01
C ALA A 116 -1.81 -7.35 17.67
N ILE A 117 -1.05 -7.77 18.69
CA ILE A 117 0.18 -8.56 18.52
C ILE A 117 -0.12 -9.92 17.86
N SER A 118 -1.18 -10.62 18.26
CA SER A 118 -1.52 -11.92 17.66
C SER A 118 -1.90 -11.80 16.18
N ILE A 119 -2.57 -10.70 15.80
CA ILE A 119 -2.87 -10.38 14.39
C ILE A 119 -1.56 -10.19 13.60
N LEU A 120 -0.63 -9.36 14.10
CA LEU A 120 0.67 -9.15 13.44
C LEU A 120 1.45 -10.46 13.32
N SER A 121 1.50 -11.24 14.39
CA SER A 121 2.16 -12.53 14.41
C SER A 121 1.52 -13.52 13.42
N PHE A 122 0.19 -13.49 13.26
CA PHE A 122 -0.52 -14.30 12.27
C PHE A 122 -0.13 -13.92 10.84
N LEU A 123 -0.14 -12.62 10.51
CA LEU A 123 0.20 -12.15 9.16
C LEU A 123 1.62 -12.54 8.76
N ILE A 124 2.57 -12.42 9.69
CA ILE A 124 3.97 -12.81 9.48
C ILE A 124 4.08 -14.33 9.30
N ARG A 125 3.56 -15.14 10.24
CA ARG A 125 3.71 -16.62 10.20
C ARG A 125 3.05 -17.25 8.97
N SER A 126 1.98 -16.62 8.47
CA SER A 126 1.24 -17.11 7.30
C SER A 126 1.75 -16.55 5.98
N GLY A 127 2.78 -15.70 5.99
CA GLY A 127 3.39 -15.20 4.76
C GLY A 127 2.51 -14.20 3.98
N TYR A 128 1.56 -13.54 4.64
CA TYR A 128 0.64 -12.63 3.97
C TYR A 128 1.26 -11.27 3.65
N ARG A 129 1.28 -10.94 2.35
CA ARG A 129 1.59 -9.60 1.84
C ARG A 129 0.54 -8.56 2.23
N SER A 130 -0.73 -8.96 2.25
CA SER A 130 -1.88 -8.07 2.46
C SER A 130 -2.19 -7.89 3.95
N PHE A 131 -2.61 -6.68 4.34
CA PHE A 131 -3.06 -6.39 5.70
C PHE A 131 -4.58 -6.53 5.78
N PHE A 132 -5.06 -7.51 6.54
CA PHE A 132 -6.49 -7.79 6.73
C PHE A 132 -6.73 -8.34 8.13
N LYS A 133 -7.99 -8.30 8.58
CA LYS A 133 -8.40 -8.86 9.87
C LYS A 133 -8.49 -10.39 9.77
N PRO A 134 -7.66 -11.16 10.50
CA PRO A 134 -7.83 -12.60 10.61
C PRO A 134 -9.12 -12.91 11.39
N THR A 135 -9.73 -14.06 11.11
CA THR A 135 -10.84 -14.56 11.93
C THR A 135 -10.35 -14.96 13.32
N ASP A 136 -11.20 -14.89 14.34
CA ASP A 136 -10.80 -15.26 15.71
C ASP A 136 -10.32 -16.73 15.77
N ARG A 137 -10.87 -17.62 14.94
CA ARG A 137 -10.43 -19.02 14.77
C ARG A 137 -9.00 -19.15 14.23
N GLN A 138 -8.62 -18.30 13.27
CA GLN A 138 -7.25 -18.29 12.73
C GLN A 138 -6.23 -17.79 13.76
N LEU A 139 -6.68 -16.96 14.71
CA LEU A 139 -5.85 -16.46 15.80
C LEU A 139 -5.70 -17.50 16.92
N SER A 140 -6.74 -18.29 17.23
CA SER A 140 -6.68 -19.37 18.22
C SER A 140 -5.84 -20.56 17.78
N GLY A 141 -5.68 -20.76 16.46
CA GLY A 141 -4.92 -21.89 15.93
C GLY A 141 -5.71 -23.20 15.90
N ASP A 142 -7.04 -23.13 16.03
CA ASP A 142 -7.90 -24.29 15.82
C ASP A 142 -7.79 -24.72 14.35
N GLU A 143 -7.28 -25.95 14.13
CA GLU A 143 -7.16 -26.57 12.81
C GLU A 143 -8.49 -26.46 12.02
N PRO A 144 -8.44 -26.43 10.68
CA PRO A 144 -9.65 -26.57 9.91
C PRO A 144 -10.33 -27.86 10.36
N ALA A 145 -11.59 -27.76 10.75
CA ALA A 145 -12.45 -28.90 10.96
C ALA A 145 -12.29 -29.72 9.68
N THR A 146 -11.78 -30.93 9.80
CA THR A 146 -11.80 -31.85 8.66
C THR A 146 -13.25 -31.90 8.19
N ALA A 147 -13.48 -31.92 6.87
CA ALA A 147 -14.81 -31.83 6.26
C ALA A 147 -15.86 -32.81 6.86
N THR A 148 -15.40 -33.81 7.60
CA THR A 148 -16.15 -34.74 8.44
C THR A 148 -16.96 -34.07 9.57
N GLU A 149 -16.44 -33.03 10.23
CA GLU A 149 -17.11 -32.41 11.40
C GLU A 149 -18.22 -31.43 10.98
N GLU A 150 -18.05 -30.73 9.85
CA GLU A 150 -19.12 -29.89 9.30
C GLU A 150 -20.31 -30.74 8.85
N GLN A 151 -20.08 -31.93 8.30
CA GLN A 151 -21.15 -32.88 7.95
C GLN A 151 -21.84 -33.49 9.19
N GLN A 152 -21.11 -33.68 10.30
CA GLN A 152 -21.70 -34.15 11.56
C GLN A 152 -22.52 -33.06 12.28
N GLN A 153 -22.09 -31.80 12.25
CA GLN A 153 -22.88 -30.69 12.81
C GLN A 153 -24.11 -30.35 11.95
N PHE A 154 -24.00 -30.45 10.61
CA PHE A 154 -25.15 -30.27 9.72
C PHE A 154 -26.20 -31.39 9.91
N SER A 155 -25.77 -32.64 10.06
CA SER A 155 -26.68 -33.78 10.28
C SER A 155 -27.32 -33.79 11.68
N MET A 156 -26.63 -33.31 12.72
CA MET A 156 -27.24 -33.14 14.04
C MET A 156 -28.32 -32.03 14.08
N ASN A 157 -28.15 -30.96 13.30
CA ASN A 157 -29.13 -29.87 13.26
C ASN A 157 -30.38 -30.21 12.43
N ILE A 158 -30.26 -31.06 11.41
CA ILE A 158 -31.43 -31.53 10.65
C ILE A 158 -32.32 -32.45 11.50
N ASN A 159 -31.73 -33.35 12.30
CA ASN A 159 -32.50 -34.28 13.14
C ASN A 159 -33.24 -33.60 14.31
N LYS A 160 -32.79 -32.43 14.78
CA LYS A 160 -33.50 -31.67 15.83
C LYS A 160 -34.77 -30.97 15.32
N HIS A 161 -34.87 -30.69 14.02
CA HIS A 161 -36.04 -30.02 13.45
C HIS A 161 -37.10 -30.97 12.86
N SER A 162 -36.78 -32.26 12.70
CA SER A 162 -37.75 -33.27 12.23
C SER A 162 -38.46 -34.05 13.36
N GLN A 163 -38.26 -33.68 14.62
CA GLN A 163 -39.03 -34.20 15.76
C GLN A 163 -39.82 -33.08 16.45
N ILE A 164 -40.76 -32.47 15.72
CA ILE A 164 -41.93 -31.78 16.26
C ILE A 164 -43.14 -32.18 15.43
#